data_AF-A0A4S1CE00-F1
#
_entry.id   AF-A0A4S1CE00-F1
#
_cell.length_a   1.000
_cell.length_b   1.000
_cell.length_c   1.000
_cell.angle_alpha   90.00
_cell.angle_beta   90.00
_cell.angle_gamma   90.00
#
_symmetry.space_group_name_H-M   'P 1'
#
loop_
_entity.id
_entity.type
_entity.pdbx_description
1 polymer ?
#
loop_
_entity_poly.entity_id
_entity_poly.type
_entity_poly.pdbx_seq_one_letter_code
_entity_poly.pdbx_strand_id
1 'polypeptide(L)'
;MSKQNEMTFKYIFTYDYNPVYVNGAHGGISPRGELVINFYLERQPLPNAISHEITATGQIGQETEVEPSDLGRSLVRQVINGVVVNHQTARELHFWLGEKLKEFEAMEQARGAMVAEQAGQVTH
;
A
#
# COMPACT_ATOMS: atom_id res chain seq x y z
N MET A 1 -17.03 36.93 -26.01
CA MET A 1 -15.96 35.92 -25.86
C MET A 1 -16.56 34.57 -26.22
N SER A 2 -15.99 33.85 -27.19
CA SER A 2 -16.46 32.49 -27.53
C SER A 2 -16.15 31.56 -26.36
N LYS A 3 -17.15 30.81 -25.88
CA LYS A 3 -16.98 29.84 -24.81
C LYS A 3 -16.10 28.71 -25.35
N GLN A 4 -14.96 28.46 -24.72
CA GLN A 4 -14.06 27.34 -25.08
C GLN A 4 -14.83 26.01 -25.06
N ASN A 5 -14.46 25.07 -25.93
CA ASN A 5 -15.01 23.72 -25.89
C ASN A 5 -14.62 23.08 -24.55
N GLU A 6 -15.61 22.82 -23.71
CA GLU A 6 -15.43 22.23 -22.39
C GLU A 6 -16.00 20.81 -22.36
N MET A 7 -15.29 19.88 -21.73
CA MET A 7 -15.74 18.51 -21.48
C MET A 7 -15.73 18.26 -19.97
N THR A 8 -16.87 17.87 -19.41
CA THR A 8 -17.00 17.56 -17.99
C THR A 8 -17.04 16.05 -17.78
N PHE A 9 -16.13 15.54 -16.95
CA PHE A 9 -16.16 14.15 -16.50
C PHE A 9 -16.99 14.04 -15.23
N LYS A 10 -17.96 13.12 -15.23
CA LYS A 10 -18.71 12.74 -14.03
C LYS A 10 -18.13 11.45 -13.48
N TYR A 11 -17.70 11.51 -12.22
CA TYR A 11 -17.17 10.34 -11.52
C TYR A 11 -18.32 9.63 -10.83
N ILE A 12 -18.41 8.31 -11.03
CA ILE A 12 -19.39 7.45 -10.39
C ILE A 12 -18.63 6.47 -9.53
N PHE A 13 -18.93 6.47 -8.24
CA PHE A 13 -18.37 5.55 -7.26
C PHE A 13 -19.45 4.57 -6.83
N THR A 14 -19.07 3.32 -6.55
CA THR A 14 -19.94 2.38 -5.84
C THR A 14 -20.08 2.82 -4.39
N TYR A 15 -21.13 2.37 -3.70
CA TYR A 15 -21.37 2.72 -2.29
C TYR A 15 -20.22 2.26 -1.36
N ASP A 16 -19.55 1.18 -1.75
CA ASP A 16 -18.42 0.56 -1.04
C ASP A 16 -17.05 0.99 -1.57
N TYR A 17 -16.98 2.05 -2.41
CA TYR A 17 -15.69 2.57 -2.86
C TYR A 17 -14.89 3.08 -1.66
N ASN A 18 -13.86 2.34 -1.31
CA ASN A 18 -12.99 2.64 -0.19
C ASN A 18 -11.53 2.44 -0.63
N PRO A 19 -10.77 3.52 -0.85
CA PRO A 19 -9.34 3.43 -1.09
C PRO A 19 -8.65 2.69 0.06
N VAL A 20 -7.81 1.72 -0.29
CA VAL A 20 -7.07 0.90 0.67
C VAL A 20 -5.57 1.14 0.51
N TYR A 21 -4.86 1.11 1.62
CA TYR A 21 -3.40 1.11 1.58
C TYR A 21 -2.90 -0.26 1.10
N VAL A 22 -1.99 -0.22 0.14
CA VAL A 22 -1.28 -1.38 -0.41
C VAL A 22 0.22 -1.07 -0.38
N ASN A 23 1.05 -2.08 -0.13
CA ASN A 23 2.50 -1.92 -0.08
C ASN A 23 3.23 -2.67 -1.20
N GLY A 24 2.49 -3.31 -2.11
CA GLY A 24 3.05 -3.92 -3.30
C GLY A 24 2.00 -4.39 -4.29
N ALA A 25 2.51 -4.93 -5.40
CA ALA A 25 1.69 -5.55 -6.43
C ALA A 25 2.37 -6.82 -6.96
N HIS A 26 1.57 -7.87 -7.24
CA HIS A 26 2.01 -9.10 -7.88
C HIS A 26 1.22 -9.26 -9.17
N GLY A 27 1.90 -9.57 -10.27
CA GLY A 27 1.24 -9.67 -11.55
C GLY A 27 2.06 -10.38 -12.61
N GLY A 28 1.50 -10.39 -13.80
CA GLY A 28 2.13 -10.98 -14.97
C GLY A 28 1.34 -10.70 -16.23
N ILE A 29 1.93 -11.08 -17.37
CA ILE A 29 1.26 -11.03 -18.66
C ILE A 29 0.40 -12.28 -18.80
N SER A 30 -0.89 -12.11 -19.04
CA SER A 30 -1.82 -13.21 -19.28
C SER A 30 -1.52 -13.88 -20.62
N PRO A 31 -1.99 -15.11 -20.87
CA PRO A 31 -1.90 -15.74 -22.19
C PRO A 31 -2.58 -14.95 -23.32
N ARG A 32 -3.40 -13.95 -22.98
CA ARG A 32 -4.07 -13.05 -23.93
C ARG A 32 -3.29 -11.74 -24.18
N GLY A 33 -2.12 -11.58 -23.56
CA GLY A 33 -1.29 -10.38 -23.70
C GLY A 33 -1.75 -9.18 -22.86
N GLU A 34 -2.60 -9.41 -21.86
CA GLU A 34 -3.05 -8.39 -20.90
C GLU A 34 -2.16 -8.41 -19.65
N LEU A 35 -1.95 -7.26 -19.03
CA LEU A 35 -1.26 -7.17 -17.76
C LEU A 35 -2.27 -7.38 -16.62
N VAL A 36 -2.03 -8.40 -15.80
CA VAL A 36 -2.77 -8.63 -14.55
C VAL A 36 -1.95 -8.02 -13.41
N ILE A 37 -2.57 -7.18 -12.58
CA ILE A 37 -1.95 -6.54 -11.42
C ILE A 37 -2.81 -6.81 -10.19
N ASN A 38 -2.27 -7.49 -9.18
CA ASN A 38 -2.93 -7.72 -7.90
C ASN A 38 -2.23 -6.89 -6.83
N PHE A 39 -2.91 -5.89 -6.29
CA PHE A 39 -2.39 -5.06 -5.21
C PHE A 39 -2.57 -5.75 -3.86
N TYR A 40 -1.53 -5.71 -3.04
CA TYR A 40 -1.50 -6.42 -1.78
C TYR A 40 -0.96 -5.56 -0.64
N LEU A 41 -1.32 -5.98 0.58
CA LEU A 41 -0.71 -5.55 1.82
C LEU A 41 0.00 -6.74 2.47
N GLU A 42 1.27 -6.55 2.79
CA GLU A 42 2.06 -7.50 3.57
C GLU A 42 2.15 -7.11 5.04
N ARG A 43 1.98 -8.10 5.92
CA ARG A 43 2.13 -7.94 7.37
C ARG A 43 2.54 -9.25 8.03
N GLN A 44 3.01 -9.16 9.26
CA GLN A 44 3.13 -10.34 10.12
C GLN A 44 1.74 -10.94 10.35
N PRO A 45 1.61 -12.28 10.33
CA PRO A 45 0.38 -12.96 10.69
C PRO A 45 -0.01 -12.62 12.13
N LEU A 46 -1.32 -12.66 12.40
CA LEU A 46 -1.82 -12.60 13.77
C LEU A 46 -2.11 -14.04 14.21
N PRO A 47 -1.84 -14.39 15.48
CA PRO A 47 -2.21 -15.70 15.98
C PRO A 47 -3.73 -15.84 16.01
N ASN A 48 -4.20 -17.06 15.76
CA ASN A 48 -5.60 -17.43 15.96
C ASN A 48 -5.93 -17.56 17.45
N ALA A 49 -4.97 -18.05 18.24
CA ALA A 49 -5.06 -18.16 19.67
C ALA A 49 -3.67 -18.06 20.33
N ILE A 50 -3.64 -17.56 21.55
CA ILE A 50 -2.48 -17.55 22.44
C ILE A 50 -2.95 -18.13 23.77
N SER A 51 -2.29 -19.19 24.24
CA SER A 51 -2.58 -19.85 25.51
C SER A 51 -1.60 -19.42 26.59
N HIS A 52 -2.10 -19.12 27.78
CA HIS A 52 -1.29 -18.74 28.95
C HIS A 52 -1.46 -19.71 30.10
N GLU A 53 -0.44 -19.84 30.95
CA GLU A 53 -0.59 -20.51 32.24
C GLU A 53 -1.60 -19.77 33.12
N ILE A 54 -2.33 -20.52 33.95
CA ILE A 54 -3.08 -19.96 35.09
C ILE A 54 -2.39 -20.43 36.36
N THR A 55 -1.90 -19.48 37.16
CA THR A 55 -1.22 -19.79 38.41
C THR A 55 -2.19 -20.36 39.45
N ALA A 56 -1.67 -20.99 40.49
CA ALA A 56 -2.49 -21.49 41.60
C ALA A 56 -3.29 -20.39 42.33
N THR A 57 -2.89 -19.12 42.19
CA THR A 57 -3.61 -17.95 42.72
C THR A 57 -4.62 -17.36 41.73
N GLY A 58 -4.79 -17.99 40.56
CA GLY A 58 -5.72 -17.54 39.50
C GLY A 58 -5.21 -16.39 38.65
N GLN A 59 -3.91 -16.09 38.68
CA GLN A 59 -3.31 -15.04 37.86
C GLN A 59 -2.86 -15.60 36.49
N ILE A 60 -2.82 -14.73 35.47
CA ILE A 60 -2.31 -15.07 34.13
C ILE A 60 -0.78 -15.10 34.18
N GLY A 61 -0.21 -16.23 33.78
CA GLY A 61 1.23 -16.46 33.70
C GLY A 61 1.79 -16.27 32.29
N GLN A 62 2.93 -16.90 32.03
CA GLN A 62 3.61 -16.84 30.74
C GLN A 62 2.79 -17.48 29.62
N GLU A 63 3.09 -17.07 28.39
CA GLU A 63 2.60 -17.73 27.18
C GLU A 63 3.15 -19.16 27.11
N THR A 64 2.30 -20.10 26.76
CA THR A 64 2.64 -21.53 26.65
C THR A 64 2.56 -22.06 25.23
N GLU A 65 1.68 -21.45 24.42
CA GLU A 65 1.40 -21.90 23.07
C GLU A 65 0.83 -20.76 22.23
N VAL A 66 1.21 -20.73 20.96
CA VAL A 66 0.70 -19.81 19.94
C VAL A 66 0.28 -20.63 18.75
N GLU A 67 -0.95 -20.39 18.29
CA GLU A 67 -1.55 -21.11 17.17
C GLU A 67 -1.71 -20.18 15.95
N PRO A 68 -1.19 -20.55 14.77
CA PRO A 68 -0.40 -21.75 14.49
C PRO A 68 1.07 -21.64 14.97
N SER A 69 1.70 -22.78 15.26
CA SER A 69 3.09 -22.83 15.76
C SER A 69 4.15 -22.32 14.77
N ASP A 70 3.81 -22.20 13.49
CA ASP A 70 4.69 -21.67 12.43
C ASP A 70 4.51 -20.16 12.17
N LEU A 71 3.77 -19.46 13.03
CA LEU A 71 3.46 -18.03 12.92
C LEU A 71 4.71 -17.17 12.62
N GLY A 72 5.81 -17.40 13.35
CA GLY A 72 7.06 -16.65 13.19
C GLY A 72 7.85 -16.94 11.91
N ARG A 73 7.41 -17.88 11.08
CA ARG A 73 8.06 -18.29 9.82
C ARG A 73 7.20 -17.97 8.59
N SER A 74 6.08 -17.28 8.77
CA SER A 74 5.17 -16.91 7.69
C SER A 74 4.96 -15.41 7.59
N LEU A 75 4.60 -14.95 6.40
CA LEU A 75 4.20 -13.57 6.12
C LEU A 75 2.82 -13.61 5.47
N VAL A 76 1.91 -12.76 5.92
CA VAL A 76 0.60 -12.63 5.28
C VAL A 76 0.73 -11.65 4.14
N ARG A 77 0.44 -12.12 2.92
CA ARG A 77 0.18 -11.27 1.77
C ARG A 77 -1.32 -11.27 1.49
N GLN A 78 -1.99 -10.18 1.87
CA GLN A 78 -3.41 -10.00 1.63
C GLN A 78 -3.62 -9.29 0.30
N VAL A 79 -4.17 -9.98 -0.70
CA VAL A 79 -4.58 -9.35 -1.97
C VAL A 79 -5.90 -8.62 -1.74
N ILE A 80 -5.89 -7.29 -1.93
CA ILE A 80 -7.06 -6.44 -1.65
C ILE A 80 -7.88 -6.19 -2.92
N ASN A 81 -7.20 -5.97 -4.04
CA ASN A 81 -7.85 -5.72 -5.33
C ASN A 81 -6.94 -6.16 -6.47
N GLY A 82 -7.53 -6.50 -7.62
CA GLY A 82 -6.80 -6.80 -8.84
C GLY A 82 -7.44 -6.14 -10.06
N VAL A 83 -6.60 -5.67 -10.97
CA VAL A 83 -7.01 -5.09 -12.25
C VAL A 83 -6.35 -5.84 -13.41
N VAL A 84 -7.07 -5.93 -14.53
CA VAL A 84 -6.55 -6.44 -15.79
C VAL A 84 -6.60 -5.31 -16.80
N VAL A 85 -5.46 -5.01 -17.41
CA VAL A 85 -5.33 -3.90 -18.36
C VAL A 85 -4.67 -4.38 -19.64
N ASN A 86 -5.04 -3.77 -20.76
CA ASN A 86 -4.36 -4.04 -22.03
C ASN A 86 -2.98 -3.35 -22.06
N HIS A 87 -2.19 -3.66 -23.09
CA HIS A 87 -0.85 -3.10 -23.27
C HIS A 87 -0.83 -1.56 -23.37
N GLN A 88 -1.81 -0.93 -24.02
CA GLN A 88 -1.86 0.52 -24.16
C GLN A 88 -2.08 1.19 -22.80
N THR A 89 -3.08 0.74 -22.05
CA THR A 89 -3.38 1.23 -20.71
C THR A 89 -2.21 0.96 -19.75
N ALA A 90 -1.55 -0.20 -19.84
CA ALA A 90 -0.35 -0.49 -19.05
C ALA A 90 0.78 0.52 -19.29
N ARG A 91 1.02 0.90 -20.57
CA ARG A 91 2.02 1.90 -20.94
C ARG A 91 1.69 3.28 -20.39
N GLU A 92 0.43 3.70 -20.53
CA GLU A 92 -0.04 4.99 -20.02
C GLU A 92 0.06 5.06 -18.50
N LEU A 93 -0.33 3.99 -17.79
CA LEU A 93 -0.19 3.88 -16.33
C LEU A 93 1.28 3.95 -15.90
N HIS A 94 2.17 3.21 -16.56
CA HIS A 94 3.60 3.23 -16.26
C HIS A 94 4.18 4.64 -16.42
N PHE A 95 3.86 5.33 -17.52
CA PHE A 95 4.31 6.70 -17.75
C PHE A 95 3.79 7.65 -16.67
N TRP A 96 2.49 7.62 -16.40
CA TRP A 96 1.87 8.48 -15.38
C TRP A 96 2.45 8.25 -13.99
N LEU A 97 2.64 6.99 -13.57
CA LEU A 97 3.28 6.65 -12.30
C LEU A 97 4.70 7.20 -12.23
N GLY A 98 5.48 7.06 -13.31
CA GLY A 98 6.84 7.60 -13.38
C GLY A 98 6.88 9.12 -13.21
N GLU A 99 5.96 9.85 -13.83
CA GLU A 99 5.85 11.30 -13.64
C GLU A 99 5.47 11.67 -12.19
N LYS A 100 4.55 10.92 -11.57
CA LYS A 100 4.17 11.16 -10.17
C LYS A 100 5.30 10.87 -9.18
N LEU A 101 6.13 9.86 -9.44
CA LEU A 101 7.31 9.58 -8.63
C LEU A 101 8.32 10.74 -8.68
N LYS A 102 8.59 11.30 -9.87
CA LYS A 102 9.47 12.47 -10.00
C LYS A 102 8.95 13.68 -9.22
N GLU A 103 7.63 13.91 -9.24
CA GLU A 103 6.99 14.95 -8.44
C GLU A 103 7.22 14.73 -6.93
N PHE A 104 6.99 13.51 -6.43
CA PHE A 104 7.24 13.17 -5.02
C PHE A 104 8.70 13.37 -4.62
N GLU A 105 9.65 12.89 -5.43
CA GLU A 105 11.08 13.01 -5.15
C GLU A 105 11.53 14.48 -5.09
N ALA A 106 11.04 15.31 -6.01
CA ALA A 106 11.32 16.75 -6.00
C ALA A 106 10.76 17.42 -4.74
N MET A 107 9.56 17.03 -4.29
CA MET A 107 8.97 17.55 -3.05
C MET A 107 9.78 17.15 -1.81
N GLU A 108 10.24 15.91 -1.73
CA GLU A 108 11.06 15.43 -0.60
C GLU A 108 12.42 16.13 -0.57
N GLN A 109 13.06 16.35 -1.73
CA GLN A 109 14.30 17.12 -1.82
C GLN A 109 14.12 18.57 -1.38
N ALA A 110 13.06 19.24 -1.85
CA ALA A 110 12.75 20.61 -1.45
C ALA A 110 12.50 20.71 0.06
N ARG A 111 11.76 19.76 0.63
CA ARG A 111 11.52 19.68 2.09
C ARG A 111 12.82 19.46 2.85
N GLY A 112 13.67 18.54 2.40
CA GLY A 112 14.97 18.29 3.01
C GLY A 112 15.88 19.53 3.01
N ALA A 113 15.92 20.27 1.90
CA ALA A 113 16.68 21.52 1.78
C ALA A 113 16.18 22.59 2.77
N MET A 114 14.86 22.77 2.87
CA MET A 114 14.27 23.73 3.82
C MET A 114 14.59 23.40 5.28
N VAL A 115 14.54 22.11 5.65
CA VAL A 115 14.89 21.66 7.02
C VAL A 115 16.37 21.91 7.32
N ALA A 116 17.26 21.67 6.37
CA ALA A 116 18.69 21.91 6.54
C ALA A 116 19.03 23.40 6.69
N GLU A 117 18.38 24.27 5.91
CA GLU A 117 18.56 25.73 5.99
C GLU A 117 18.05 26.29 7.33
N GLN A 118 16.90 25.80 7.81
CA GLN A 118 16.38 26.16 9.14
C GLN A 118 17.30 25.71 10.26
N ALA A 119 17.85 24.49 10.20
CA ALA A 119 18.79 23.99 11.19
C ALA A 119 20.10 24.81 11.23
N GLY A 120 20.57 25.30 10.08
CA GLY A 120 21.77 26.15 10.00
C GLY A 120 21.57 27.56 10.57
N GLN A 121 20.35 28.10 10.54
CA GLN A 121 20.02 29.42 11.11
C GLN A 121 19.89 29.41 12.65
N VAL A 122 19.65 28.26 13.30
CA VAL A 122 19.55 28.18 14.78
C VAL A 122 20.94 28.09 15.46
N THR A 123 21.99 27.80 14.69
CA THR A 123 23.38 27.64 15.18
C THR A 123 24.22 28.91 15.15
N HIS A 124 23.64 30.08 14.83
CA HIS A 124 24.32 31.38 14.82
C HIS A 124 23.67 32.38 15.77
#